data_AF-A0AAJ5D3R3-F1
#
_entry.id   AF-A0AAJ5D3R3-F1
#
_cell.length_a   1.000
_cell.length_b   1.000
_cell.length_c   1.000
_cell.angle_alpha   90.00
_cell.angle_beta   90.00
_cell.angle_gamma   90.00
#
_symmetry.space_group_name_H-M   'P 1'
#
loop_
_entity.id
_entity.type
_entity.pdbx_description
1 polymer ?
#
loop_
_entity_poly.entity_id
_entity_poly.type
_entity_poly.pdbx_seq_one_letter_code
_entity_poly.pdbx_strand_id
1 'polypeptide(L)'
;METKSVRIDRFLIEESKRHGFQSMNQYVTYLYSYERTRKKKDDDQIVNAHYQVMAFLEMERLDLHRLIKTLAQFVTTFQEKGGNLKLNATERRFLGTLMEANERKGTWNYKGEKNK
;
A
#
# COMPACT_ATOMS: atom_id res chain seq x y z
N MET A 1 3.02 24.01 41.21
CA MET A 1 3.09 22.55 40.98
C MET A 1 2.14 21.91 41.99
N GLU A 2 1.04 21.31 41.53
CA GLU A 2 0.12 20.61 42.44
C GLU A 2 0.72 19.25 42.84
N THR A 3 0.91 19.03 44.13
CA THR A 3 1.38 17.76 44.67
C THR A 3 0.20 16.81 44.90
N LYS A 4 0.09 15.78 44.06
CA LYS A 4 -0.86 14.67 44.27
C LYS A 4 -0.16 13.53 45.00
N SER A 5 -0.70 13.11 46.12
CA SER A 5 -0.24 11.91 46.83
C SER A 5 -0.83 10.67 46.14
N VAL A 6 0.05 9.79 45.65
CA VAL A 6 -0.33 8.54 44.98
C VAL A 6 0.34 7.39 45.71
N ARG A 7 -0.42 6.32 45.96
CA ARG A 7 0.15 5.10 46.56
C ARG A 7 0.94 4.36 45.50
N ILE A 8 2.25 4.26 45.69
CA ILE A 8 3.16 3.62 44.74
C ILE A 8 3.54 2.24 45.28
N ASP A 9 3.49 1.23 44.40
CA ASP A 9 3.89 -0.13 44.74
C ASP A 9 5.38 -0.20 45.10
N ARG A 10 5.70 -1.01 46.11
CA ARG A 10 7.07 -1.24 46.59
C ARG A 10 7.97 -1.77 45.47
N PHE A 11 7.41 -2.58 44.57
CA PHE A 11 8.10 -3.06 43.38
C PHE A 11 8.68 -1.91 42.55
N LEU A 12 7.88 -0.90 42.21
CA LEU A 12 8.31 0.23 41.39
C LEU A 12 9.37 1.10 42.08
N ILE A 13 9.32 1.19 43.42
CA ILE A 13 10.33 1.90 44.21
C ILE A 13 11.67 1.15 44.14
N GLU A 14 11.67 -0.17 44.24
CA GLU A 14 12.87 -0.98 44.11
C GLU A 14 13.44 -0.94 42.68
N GLU A 15 12.58 -1.02 41.67
CA GLU A 15 12.92 -0.86 40.25
C GLU A 15 13.62 0.49 40.00
N SER A 16 13.07 1.59 40.55
CA SER A 16 13.64 2.94 40.41
C SER A 16 15.07 3.03 40.93
N LYS A 17 15.35 2.38 42.06
CA LYS A 17 16.69 2.35 42.68
C LYS A 17 17.64 1.45 41.90
N ARG A 18 17.17 0.31 41.40
CA ARG A 18 17.96 -0.60 40.55
C ARG A 18 18.46 0.10 39.28
N HIS A 19 17.64 0.98 38.72
CA HIS A 19 18.01 1.78 37.55
C HIS A 19 18.77 3.08 37.89
N GLY A 20 19.12 3.30 39.17
CA GLY A 20 19.96 4.43 39.59
C GLY A 20 19.25 5.78 39.64
N PHE A 21 17.92 5.82 39.63
CA PHE A 21 17.18 7.09 39.75
C PHE A 21 17.24 7.62 41.19
N GLN A 22 17.47 8.92 41.33
CA GLN A 22 17.59 9.57 42.65
C GLN A 22 16.24 9.77 43.34
N SER A 23 15.14 9.72 42.58
CA SER A 23 13.79 9.77 43.14
C SER A 23 12.78 8.98 42.29
N MET A 24 11.74 8.49 42.95
CA MET A 24 10.63 7.82 42.28
C MET A 24 9.93 8.72 41.26
N ASN A 25 9.85 10.02 41.53
CA ASN A 25 9.26 11.00 40.58
C ASN A 25 10.08 11.13 39.30
N GLN A 26 11.41 11.10 39.38
CA GLN A 26 12.28 11.06 38.19
C GLN A 26 12.05 9.78 37.39
N TYR A 27 11.93 8.63 38.06
CA TYR A 27 11.67 7.35 37.41
C TYR A 27 10.29 7.31 36.73
N VAL A 28 9.24 7.78 37.39
CA VAL A 28 7.90 7.88 36.79
C VAL A 28 7.90 8.81 35.58
N THR A 29 8.58 9.95 35.67
CA THR A 29 8.71 10.88 34.53
C THR A 29 9.44 10.23 33.35
N TYR A 30 10.48 9.44 33.64
CA TYR A 30 11.19 8.65 32.63
C TYR A 30 10.31 7.58 31.99
N LEU A 31 9.50 6.86 32.76
CA LEU A 31 8.56 5.87 32.22
C LEU A 31 7.53 6.52 31.30
N TYR A 32 6.96 7.67 31.70
CA TYR A 32 6.03 8.43 30.86
C TYR A 32 6.67 8.93 29.56
N SER A 33 7.91 9.42 29.61
CA SER A 33 8.60 9.86 28.40
C SER A 33 8.97 8.67 27.50
N TYR A 34 9.45 7.57 28.08
CA TYR A 34 9.76 6.34 27.37
C TYR A 34 8.54 5.76 26.65
N GLU A 35 7.39 5.64 27.32
CA GLU A 35 6.15 5.19 26.68
C GLU A 35 5.72 6.10 25.54
N ARG A 36 5.80 7.43 25.71
CA ARG A 36 5.49 8.39 24.64
C ARG A 36 6.41 8.25 23.45
N THR A 37 7.72 8.13 23.67
CA THR A 37 8.70 7.98 22.59
C THR A 37 8.55 6.63 21.88
N ARG A 38 8.25 5.56 22.61
CA ARG A 38 8.02 4.23 22.04
C ARG A 38 6.75 4.19 21.18
N LYS A 39 5.63 4.71 21.69
CA LYS A 39 4.38 4.83 20.90
C LYS A 39 4.60 5.63 19.62
N LYS A 40 5.27 6.78 19.73
CA LYS A 40 5.61 7.59 18.55
C LYS A 40 6.45 6.80 17.53
N LYS A 41 7.44 6.04 17.98
CA LYS A 41 8.28 5.21 17.10
C LYS A 41 7.48 4.10 16.41
N ASP A 42 6.56 3.45 17.11
CA ASP A 42 5.70 2.41 16.55
C ASP A 42 4.73 3.01 15.52
N ASP A 43 4.13 4.17 15.82
CA ASP A 43 3.28 4.93 14.90
C ASP A 43 4.05 5.38 13.64
N ASP A 44 5.27 5.91 13.82
CA ASP A 44 6.15 6.32 12.71
C ASP A 44 6.53 5.13 11.81
N GLN A 45 6.70 3.94 12.37
CA GLN A 45 6.97 2.72 11.59
C GLN A 45 5.75 2.29 10.76
N ILE A 46 4.55 2.34 11.34
CA ILE A 46 3.31 2.01 10.63
C ILE A 46 3.07 2.99 9.49
N VAL A 47 3.25 4.29 9.73
CA VAL A 47 3.10 5.34 8.73
C VAL A 47 4.10 5.16 7.58
N ASN A 48 5.36 4.86 7.89
CA ASN A 48 6.37 4.59 6.87
C ASN A 48 6.05 3.35 6.03
N ALA A 49 5.62 2.25 6.66
CA ALA A 49 5.21 1.05 5.95
C ALA A 49 4.01 1.33 5.03
N HIS A 50 3.03 2.11 5.50
CA HIS A 50 1.88 2.53 4.71
C HIS A 50 2.30 3.35 3.47
N TYR A 51 3.21 4.33 3.64
CA TYR A 51 3.72 5.11 2.52
C TYR A 51 4.48 4.27 1.49
N GLN A 52 5.27 3.28 1.92
CA GLN A 52 5.95 2.37 1.01
C GLN A 52 4.97 1.54 0.19
N VAL A 53 3.92 1.01 0.82
CA VAL A 53 2.86 0.26 0.12
C VAL A 53 2.14 1.15 -0.88
N MET A 54 1.76 2.38 -0.48
CA MET A 54 1.10 3.32 -1.38
C MET A 54 1.98 3.72 -2.57
N ALA A 55 3.28 3.95 -2.35
CA ALA A 55 4.22 4.25 -3.43
C ALA A 55 4.35 3.08 -4.41
N PHE A 56 4.43 1.84 -3.90
CA PHE A 56 4.45 0.64 -4.74
C PHE A 56 3.17 0.50 -5.58
N LEU A 57 2.00 0.65 -4.95
CA LEU A 57 0.72 0.56 -5.67
C LEU A 57 0.58 1.64 -6.75
N GLU A 58 1.07 2.84 -6.50
CA GLU A 58 1.03 3.93 -7.50
C GLU A 58 1.96 3.64 -8.68
N MET A 59 3.15 3.06 -8.43
CA MET A 59 4.05 2.61 -9.50
C MET A 59 3.38 1.54 -10.38
N GLU A 60 2.79 0.51 -9.77
CA GLU A 60 2.05 -0.53 -10.50
C GLU A 60 0.88 0.05 -11.31
N ARG A 61 0.16 1.04 -10.74
CA ARG A 61 -0.92 1.75 -11.44
C ARG A 61 -0.40 2.51 -12.67
N LEU A 62 0.75 3.17 -12.57
CA LEU A 62 1.38 3.88 -13.68
C LEU A 62 1.83 2.92 -14.79
N ASP A 63 2.41 1.78 -14.43
CA ASP A 63 2.83 0.76 -15.39
C ASP A 63 1.63 0.13 -16.12
N LEU A 64 0.54 -0.16 -15.39
CA LEU A 64 -0.72 -0.59 -15.99
C LEU A 64 -1.28 0.46 -16.94
N HIS A 65 -1.24 1.74 -16.57
CA HIS A 65 -1.71 2.82 -17.44
C HIS A 65 -0.88 2.93 -18.72
N ARG A 66 0.45 2.75 -18.61
CA ARG A 66 1.34 2.71 -19.77
C ARG A 66 1.04 1.51 -20.66
N LEU A 67 0.83 0.33 -20.09
CA LEU A 67 0.45 -0.87 -20.82
C LEU A 67 -0.86 -0.67 -21.59
N ILE A 68 -1.88 -0.10 -20.94
CA ILE A 68 -3.17 0.21 -21.58
C ILE A 68 -2.97 1.17 -22.76
N LYS A 69 -2.16 2.24 -22.59
CA LYS A 69 -1.86 3.17 -23.69
C LYS A 69 -1.17 2.48 -24.85
N THR A 70 -0.18 1.63 -24.59
CA THR A 70 0.53 0.88 -25.62
C THR A 70 -0.39 -0.10 -26.34
N LEU A 71 -1.27 -0.80 -25.62
CA LEU A 71 -2.27 -1.69 -26.20
C LEU A 71 -3.27 -0.92 -27.07
N ALA A 72 -3.76 0.23 -26.60
CA ALA A 72 -4.67 1.07 -27.37
C ALA A 72 -3.99 1.54 -28.67
N GLN A 73 -2.75 2.02 -28.59
CA GLN A 73 -1.98 2.44 -29.77
C GLN A 73 -1.72 1.28 -30.74
N PHE A 74 -1.46 0.07 -30.21
CA PHE A 74 -1.33 -1.15 -31.01
C PHE A 74 -2.64 -1.48 -31.74
N VAL A 75 -3.78 -1.44 -31.05
CA VAL A 75 -5.11 -1.68 -31.64
C VAL A 75 -5.46 -0.62 -32.70
N THR A 76 -5.19 0.66 -32.45
CA THR A 76 -5.41 1.72 -33.44
C THR A 76 -4.53 1.54 -34.67
N THR A 77 -3.23 1.29 -34.47
CA THR A 77 -2.30 1.02 -35.58
C THR A 77 -2.74 -0.21 -36.38
N PHE A 78 -3.27 -1.23 -35.71
CA PHE A 78 -3.80 -2.44 -36.32
C PHE A 78 -5.04 -2.17 -37.19
N GLN A 79 -5.99 -1.38 -36.67
CA GLN A 79 -7.21 -0.98 -37.38
C GLN A 79 -6.91 -0.09 -38.59
N GLU A 80 -5.98 0.85 -38.46
CA GLU A 80 -5.62 1.81 -39.51
C GLU A 80 -4.77 1.19 -40.62
N LYS A 81 -3.86 0.26 -40.30
CA LYS A 81 -2.92 -0.31 -41.27
C LYS A 81 -3.37 -1.64 -41.87
N GLY A 82 -4.60 -2.09 -41.58
CA GLY A 82 -5.16 -3.33 -42.16
C GLY A 82 -4.29 -4.55 -41.88
N GLY A 83 -3.67 -4.61 -40.70
CA GLY A 83 -2.73 -5.69 -40.36
C GLY A 83 -3.48 -7.01 -40.30
N ASN A 84 -3.12 -7.98 -41.13
CA ASN A 84 -3.59 -9.35 -40.92
C ASN A 84 -2.68 -9.95 -39.83
N LEU A 85 -3.07 -9.78 -38.57
CA LEU A 85 -2.33 -10.32 -37.42
C LEU A 85 -2.31 -11.84 -37.55
N LYS A 86 -1.19 -12.38 -38.05
CA LYS A 86 -0.87 -13.81 -37.95
C LYS A 86 -0.52 -14.16 -36.50
N LEU A 87 -1.45 -13.87 -35.58
CA LEU A 87 -1.39 -14.35 -34.21
C LEU A 87 -1.41 -15.87 -34.25
N ASN A 88 -0.50 -16.49 -33.50
CA ASN A 88 -0.62 -17.92 -33.26
C ASN A 88 -1.86 -18.20 -32.38
N ALA A 89 -2.26 -19.47 -32.29
CA ALA A 89 -3.49 -19.86 -31.59
C ALA A 89 -3.51 -19.41 -30.11
N THR A 90 -2.35 -19.39 -29.46
CA THR A 90 -2.19 -18.99 -28.06
C THR A 90 -2.43 -17.49 -27.88
N GLU A 91 -1.84 -16.66 -28.74
CA GLU A 91 -1.99 -15.21 -28.69
C GLU A 91 -3.42 -14.77 -29.01
N ARG A 92 -4.09 -15.45 -29.97
CA ARG A 92 -5.53 -15.21 -30.24
C ARG A 92 -6.38 -15.51 -29.01
N ARG A 93 -6.13 -16.62 -28.33
CA ARG A 93 -6.89 -17.03 -27.15
C ARG A 93 -6.68 -16.04 -25.99
N PHE A 94 -5.45 -15.58 -25.80
CA PHE A 94 -5.12 -14.58 -24.79
C PHE A 94 -5.82 -13.24 -25.05
N LEU A 95 -5.71 -12.72 -26.28
CA LEU A 95 -6.38 -11.48 -26.68
C LEU A 95 -7.91 -11.59 -26.61
N GLY A 96 -8.49 -12.71 -27.06
CA GLY A 96 -9.93 -12.97 -26.95
C GLY A 96 -10.41 -12.96 -25.49
N THR A 97 -9.67 -13.60 -24.59
CA THR A 97 -10.00 -13.63 -23.15
C THR A 97 -9.94 -12.23 -22.52
N LEU A 98 -8.94 -11.42 -22.89
CA LEU A 98 -8.82 -10.04 -22.43
C LEU A 98 -9.93 -9.15 -22.99
N MET A 99 -10.31 -9.34 -24.25
CA MET A 99 -11.41 -8.59 -24.86
C MET A 99 -12.74 -8.93 -24.18
N GLU A 100 -13.07 -10.22 -24.00
CA GLU A 100 -14.29 -10.65 -23.31
C GLU A 100 -14.37 -10.14 -21.86
N ALA A 101 -13.24 -10.16 -21.13
CA ALA A 101 -13.18 -9.66 -19.77
C ALA A 101 -13.42 -8.13 -19.70
N ASN A 102 -12.95 -7.39 -20.70
CA ASN A 102 -13.17 -5.94 -20.79
C ASN A 102 -14.58 -5.59 -21.27
N GLU A 103 -15.18 -6.38 -22.17
CA GLU A 103 -16.59 -6.24 -22.54
C GLU A 103 -17.51 -6.45 -21.33
N ARG A 104 -17.27 -7.50 -20.52
CA ARG A 104 -18.05 -7.75 -19.30
C ARG A 104 -17.93 -6.62 -18.26
N LYS A 105 -16.78 -5.95 -18.22
CA LYS A 105 -16.54 -4.80 -17.33
C LYS A 105 -17.02 -3.46 -17.92
N GLY A 106 -17.53 -3.44 -19.15
CA GLY A 106 -17.99 -2.22 -19.82
C GLY A 106 -16.87 -1.27 -20.24
N THR A 107 -15.60 -1.69 -20.17
CA THR A 107 -14.43 -0.89 -20.53
C THR A 107 -14.12 -0.93 -22.03
N TRP A 108 -14.71 -1.87 -22.75
CA TRP A 108 -14.65 -1.98 -24.21
C TRP A 108 -16.04 -2.35 -24.73
N ASN A 109 -16.54 -1.67 -25.77
CA ASN A 109 -17.72 -2.09 -26.53
C ASN A 109 -17.34 -2.38 -28.00
N TYR A 110 -17.22 -3.66 -28.39
CA TYR A 110 -16.92 -4.03 -29.78
C TYR A 110 -18.18 -3.91 -30.65
N LYS A 111 -18.16 -2.99 -31.62
CA LYS A 111 -19.27 -2.74 -32.58
C LYS A 111 -19.08 -3.46 -33.93
N GLY A 112 -18.36 -4.57 -33.98
CA GLY A 112 -18.24 -5.38 -35.20
C GLY A 112 -19.36 -6.41 -35.32
N GLU A 113 -19.72 -6.78 -36.54
CA GLU A 113 -20.64 -7.88 -36.79
C GLU A 113 -20.09 -9.18 -36.17
N LYS A 114 -20.81 -9.74 -35.20
CA LYS A 114 -20.60 -11.12 -34.75
C LYS A 114 -21.07 -12.01 -35.89
N ASN A 115 -20.18 -12.32 -36.82
CA ASN A 115 -20.43 -13.33 -37.85
C ASN A 115 -20.78 -14.65 -37.13
N LYS A 116 -22.02 -15.07 -37.30
CA LYS A 116 -22.51 -16.42 -36.97
C LYS A 116 -21.97 -17.43 -37.97
#